data_AF-A0A7Y8LNP4-F1
#
_entry.id   AF-A0A7Y8LNP4-F1
#
_cell.length_a   1.000
_cell.length_b   1.000
_cell.length_c   1.000
_cell.angle_alpha   90.00
_cell.angle_beta   90.00
_cell.angle_gamma   90.00
#
_symmetry.space_group_name_H-M   'P 1'
#
loop_
_entity.id
_entity.type
_entity.pdbx_description
1 polymer ?
#
loop_
_entity_poly.entity_id
_entity_poly.type
_entity_poly.pdbx_seq_one_letter_code
_entity_poly.pdbx_strand_id
1 'polypeptide(L)' 'MLLTPTVRDQELITQESTRATYWEGSVNLEAKYQGKPVKGRGYAELTGYAKPFSKGI' A
#
# COMPACT_ATOMS: atom_id res chain seq x y z
N MET A 1 -2.04 -5.71 -14.42
CA MET A 1 -1.05 -4.97 -13.64
C MET A 1 -0.77 -5.77 -12.38
N LEU A 2 0.48 -5.89 -11.98
CA LEU A 2 0.92 -6.58 -10.78
C LEU A 2 1.79 -5.62 -9.96
N LEU A 3 1.51 -5.51 -8.67
CA LEU A 3 2.32 -4.80 -7.69
C LEU A 3 2.92 -5.82 -6.72
N THR A 4 4.24 -5.77 -6.55
CA THR A 4 4.96 -6.66 -5.63
C THR A 4 5.70 -5.80 -4.61
N PRO A 5 5.47 -5.97 -3.29
CA PRO A 5 6.18 -5.21 -2.28
C PRO A 5 7.69 -5.49 -2.34
N THR A 6 8.52 -4.46 -2.18
CA THR A 6 9.99 -4.61 -2.20
C THR A 6 10.50 -5.34 -0.96
N VAL A 7 9.83 -5.13 0.17
CA VAL A 7 9.97 -5.91 1.42
C VAL A 7 8.58 -6.08 2.04
N ARG A 8 8.37 -7.14 2.82
CA ARG A 8 7.04 -7.53 3.32
C ARG A 8 6.49 -6.57 4.38
N ASP A 9 7.31 -6.25 5.37
CA ASP A 9 6.85 -5.62 6.61
C ASP A 9 7.11 -4.12 6.58
N GLN A 10 6.28 -3.40 5.82
CA GLN A 10 6.28 -1.93 5.73
C GLN A 10 5.06 -1.34 6.45
N GLU A 11 4.74 -1.89 7.62
CA GLU A 11 3.63 -1.42 8.46
C GLU A 11 4.06 -0.20 9.30
N LEU A 12 3.22 0.82 9.29
CA LEU A 12 3.35 2.04 10.08
C LEU A 12 2.23 2.08 11.13
N ILE A 13 2.63 1.91 12.39
CA ILE A 13 1.73 1.92 13.55
C ILE A 13 1.73 3.33 14.16
N THR A 14 0.60 4.03 14.07
CA THR A 14 0.45 5.42 14.55
C THR A 14 -0.54 5.56 15.71
N GLN A 15 -0.64 4.50 16.53
CA GLN A 15 -1.60 4.42 17.63
C GLN A 15 -1.51 5.61 18.60
N GLU A 16 -0.31 6.12 18.85
CA GLU A 16 -0.06 7.24 19.78
C GLU A 16 -0.29 8.64 19.15
N SER A 17 -0.65 8.72 17.86
CA SER A 17 -0.88 10.00 17.16
C SER A 17 -2.22 10.01 16.42
N THR A 18 -2.25 9.55 15.17
CA THR A 18 -3.46 9.58 14.33
C THR A 18 -4.37 8.37 14.57
N ARG A 19 -3.94 7.42 15.42
CA ARG A 19 -4.71 6.25 15.87
C ARG A 19 -5.10 5.31 14.71
N ALA A 20 -4.31 5.30 13.64
CA ALA A 20 -4.48 4.40 12.51
C ALA A 20 -3.26 3.49 12.34
N THR A 21 -3.46 2.36 11.68
CA THR A 21 -2.37 1.51 11.20
C THR A 21 -2.42 1.52 9.68
N TYR A 22 -1.29 1.86 9.08
CA TYR A 22 -1.10 1.90 7.64
C TYR A 22 -0.13 0.79 7.26
N TRP A 23 -0.27 0.25 6.06
CA TRP A 23 0.87 -0.33 5.35
C TRP A 23 1.28 0.70 4.30
N GLU A 24 2.46 1.28 4.43
CA GLU A 24 2.99 2.30 3.53
C GLU A 24 4.32 1.81 2.99
N GLY A 25 4.32 1.32 1.75
CA GLY A 25 5.48 0.58 1.27
C GLY A 25 5.80 0.77 -0.21
N SER A 26 7.09 0.69 -0.49
CA SER A 26 7.64 0.65 -1.84
C SER A 26 7.23 -0.66 -2.54
N VAL A 27 6.87 -0.55 -3.81
CA VAL A 27 6.42 -1.66 -4.66
C VAL A 27 7.10 -1.63 -6.03
N ASN A 28 7.37 -2.82 -6.57
CA ASN A 28 7.68 -3.01 -7.99
C ASN A 28 6.38 -3.17 -8.78
N LEU A 29 6.35 -2.60 -9.99
CA LEU A 29 5.21 -2.64 -10.91
C LEU A 29 5.58 -3.46 -12.15
N GLU A 30 4.70 -4.37 -12.54
CA GLU A 30 4.70 -5.02 -13.85
C GLU A 30 3.33 -4.86 -14.52
N ALA A 31 3.29 -4.31 -15.73
CA ALA A 31 2.04 -4.08 -16.45
C ALA A 31 2.21 -4.15 -17.97
N LYS A 32 1.10 -4.00 -18.69
CA LYS A 32 1.10 -3.72 -20.14
C LYS A 32 0.48 -2.34 -20.37
N TYR A 33 1.16 -1.51 -21.13
CA TYR A 33 0.65 -0.21 -21.58
C TYR A 33 0.67 -0.19 -23.11
N GLN A 34 -0.51 0.01 -23.72
CA GLN A 34 -0.69 -0.06 -25.18
C GLN A 34 -0.10 -1.35 -25.80
N GLY A 35 -0.37 -2.49 -25.15
CA GLY A 35 0.13 -3.80 -25.58
C GLY A 35 1.62 -4.07 -25.30
N LYS A 36 2.41 -3.06 -24.91
CA LYS A 36 3.84 -3.20 -24.59
C LYS A 36 4.04 -3.48 -23.10
N PRO A 37 4.91 -4.43 -22.70
CA PRO A 37 5.22 -4.66 -21.30
C PRO A 37 5.97 -3.45 -20.73
N VAL A 38 5.62 -3.05 -19.51
CA VAL A 38 6.27 -1.97 -18.76
C VAL A 38 6.60 -2.44 -17.35
N LYS A 39 7.72 -1.95 -16.83
CA LYS A 39 8.15 -2.15 -15.45
C LYS A 39 8.30 -0.79 -14.77
N GLY A 40 8.08 -0.73 -13.46
CA GLY A 40 8.19 0.51 -12.71
C GLY A 40 8.41 0.29 -11.21
N ARG A 41 8.53 1.39 -10.50
CA ARG A 41 8.55 1.46 -9.03
C ARG A 41 7.49 2.45 -8.58
N GLY A 42 6.88 2.20 -7.43
CA GLY A 42 5.87 3.07 -6.85
C GLY A 42 5.77 2.89 -5.33
N TYR A 43 4.78 3.55 -4.75
CA TYR A 43 4.39 3.39 -3.36
C TYR A 43 2.91 3.03 -3.30
N ALA A 44 2.55 2.18 -2.33
CA ALA A 44 1.17 1.86 -2.01
C ALA A 44 0.91 2.16 -0.54
N GLU A 45 -0.26 2.72 -0.27
CA GLU A 45 -0.82 2.91 1.06
C GLU A 45 -2.04 2.01 1.21
N LEU A 46 -2.07 1.19 2.26
CA LEU A 46 -3.21 0.36 2.62
C LEU A 46 -3.63 0.72 4.04
N THR A 47 -4.94 0.85 4.23
CA THR A 47 -5.52 1.24 5.52
C THR A 47 -6.74 0.37 5.84
N GLY A 48 -7.16 0.37 7.10
CA GLY A 48 -8.36 -0.34 7.52
C GLY A 48 -8.20 -1.85 7.73
N TYR A 49 -7.02 -2.43 7.47
CA TYR A 49 -6.75 -3.86 7.63
C TYR A 49 -6.57 -4.27 9.10
N ALA A 50 -5.95 -3.42 9.93
CA ALA A 50 -5.86 -3.66 11.37
C ALA A 50 -7.23 -3.48 12.05
N LYS A 51 -7.98 -2.47 11.63
CA LYS A 51 -9.36 -2.21 12.05
C LYS A 51 -10.05 -1.31 11.02
N PRO A 52 -11.30 -1.57 10.62
CA PRO A 52 -12.05 -0.65 9.75
C PRO A 52 -12.15 0.74 10.38
N PHE A 53 -12.03 1.79 9.57
CA PHE A 53 -12.39 3.13 10.03
C PHE A 53 -13.88 3.14 10.36
N SER A 54 -14.22 3.55 11.58
CA SER A 54 -15.61 3.80 11.93
C SER A 54 -16.10 4.99 11.11
N LYS A 55 -17.11 4.78 10.27
CA LYS A 55 -17.95 5.89 9.82
C LYS A 55 -18.60 6.45 11.09
N GLY A 56 -18.29 7.69 11.44
CA GLY A 56 -19.09 8.42 12.41
C GLY A 56 -20.53 8.38 11.94
N ILE A 57 -21.42 7.91 12.82
CA ILE A 57 -22.85 8.21 12.73
C ILE A 57 -23.03 9.63 13.25
#